data_AF-A0A968A7U5-F1
#
_entry.id   AF-A0A968A7U5-F1
#
_cell.length_a   1.000
_cell.length_b   1.000
_cell.length_c   1.000
_cell.angle_alpha   90.00
_cell.angle_beta   90.00
_cell.angle_gamma   90.00
#
_symmetry.space_group_name_H-M   'P 1'
#
loop_
_entity.id
_entity.type
_entity.pdbx_description
1 polymer ?
#
loop_
_entity_poly.entity_id
_entity_poly.type
_entity_poly.pdbx_seq_one_letter_code
_entity_poly.pdbx_strand_id
1 'polypeptide(L)' 'SVLLLWAVVPFSATTGSANLNVGVLYIIAVGAMGTLAVILAGWSSNNKFALLGAFRAVAMMVSFEIPMVLAL' A
#
# COMPACT_ATOMS: atom_id res chain seq x y z
N SER A 1 -3.51 1.17 5.25
CA SER A 1 -2.99 0.03 4.46
C SER A 1 -2.16 -0.92 5.33
N VAL A 2 -1.14 -0.46 6.06
CA VAL A 2 -0.18 -1.34 6.77
C VAL A 2 -0.83 -2.28 7.79
N LEU A 3 -1.86 -1.84 8.52
CA LEU A 3 -2.58 -2.69 9.48
C LEU A 3 -3.32 -3.86 8.82
N LEU A 4 -3.77 -3.70 7.57
CA LEU A 4 -4.45 -4.76 6.80
C LEU A 4 -3.46 -5.81 6.26
N LEU A 5 -2.20 -5.42 6.01
CA LEU A 5 -1.16 -6.36 5.57
C LEU A 5 -0.82 -7.41 6.64
N TRP A 6 -0.92 -7.04 7.91
CA TRP A 6 -0.70 -7.95 9.05
C TRP A 6 -1.70 -9.11 9.11
N ALA A 7 -2.84 -9.03 8.42
CA ALA A 7 -3.83 -10.10 8.36
C ALA A 7 -3.41 -11.30 7.48
N VAL A 8 -2.44 -11.10 6.58
CA VAL A 8 -1.97 -12.12 5.62
C VAL A 8 -0.63 -12.74 6.00
N VAL A 9 0.17 -12.09 6.86
CA VAL A 9 1.48 -12.61 7.27
C VAL A 9 1.31 -13.84 8.17
N PRO A 10 1.74 -15.04 7.78
CA PRO A 10 1.59 -16.24 8.60
C PRO A 10 2.63 -16.26 9.72
N PHE A 11 2.19 -16.23 10.98
CA PHE A 11 3.08 -16.31 12.16
C PHE A 11 3.36 -17.76 12.62
N SER A 12 2.57 -18.74 12.18
CA SER A 12 2.73 -20.17 12.49
C SER A 12 1.90 -21.04 11.52
N ALA A 13 2.34 -22.27 11.25
CA ALA A 13 1.70 -23.22 10.32
C ALA A 13 0.25 -23.60 10.68
N THR A 14 -0.18 -23.34 11.92
CA THR A 14 -1.52 -23.71 12.43
C THR A 14 -2.37 -22.52 12.89
N THR A 15 -1.77 -21.33 13.06
CA THR A 15 -2.51 -20.14 13.51
C THR A 15 -2.82 -19.28 12.28
N GLY A 16 -3.95 -19.60 11.66
CA GLY A 16 -4.36 -19.08 10.36
C GLY A 16 -4.45 -17.56 10.32
N SER A 17 -3.43 -16.94 9.74
CA SER A 17 -3.66 -15.81 8.84
C SER A 17 -4.66 -16.28 7.78
N ALA A 18 -5.60 -15.42 7.41
CA ALA A 18 -6.73 -15.79 6.56
C ALA A 18 -6.22 -16.62 5.39
N ASN A 19 -6.73 -17.86 5.26
CA ASN A 19 -6.24 -18.90 4.34
C ASN A 19 -6.57 -18.49 2.89
N LEU A 20 -5.95 -17.41 2.43
CA LEU A 20 -6.13 -16.82 1.12
C LEU A 20 -5.17 -17.53 0.18
N ASN A 21 -5.75 -18.32 -0.72
CA ASN A 21 -5.05 -18.87 -1.88
C ASN A 21 -4.44 -17.76 -2.78
N VAL A 22 -4.83 -16.50 -2.54
CA VAL A 22 -4.39 -15.31 -3.27
C VAL A 22 -3.70 -14.27 -2.37
N GLY A 23 -2.95 -14.72 -1.35
CA GLY A 23 -2.30 -13.85 -0.36
C GLY A 23 -1.34 -12.80 -0.97
N VAL A 24 -0.61 -13.17 -2.03
CA VAL A 24 0.28 -12.25 -2.77
C VAL A 24 -0.50 -11.09 -3.40
N LEU A 25 -1.63 -11.39 -4.05
CA LEU A 25 -2.45 -10.40 -4.75
C LEU A 25 -3.18 -9.47 -3.76
N TYR A 26 -3.48 -9.97 -2.54
CA TYR A 26 -4.00 -9.16 -1.44
C TYR A 26 -2.99 -8.11 -0.97
N ILE A 27 -1.71 -8.48 -0.81
CA ILE A 27 -0.65 -7.55 -0.40
C ILE A 27 -0.52 -6.41 -1.41
N ILE A 28 -0.59 -6.73 -2.70
CA ILE A 28 -0.52 -5.75 -3.79
C ILE A 28 -1.73 -4.81 -3.75
N ALA A 29 -2.94 -5.36 -3.63
CA ALA A 29 -4.18 -4.57 -3.60
C ALA A 29 -4.25 -3.61 -2.40
N VAL A 30 -3.80 -4.07 -1.21
CA VAL A 30 -3.79 -3.26 0.01
C VAL A 30 -2.67 -2.21 -0.01
N GLY A 31 -1.55 -2.49 -0.67
CA GLY A 31 -0.47 -1.52 -0.93
C GLY A 31 -0.98 -0.32 -1.72
N ALA A 32 -1.64 -0.59 -2.86
CA ALA A 32 -2.16 0.43 -3.77
C ALA A 32 -3.21 1.36 -3.11
N MET A 33 -3.98 0.87 -2.13
CA MET A 33 -4.90 1.73 -1.37
C MET A 33 -4.19 2.82 -0.54
N GLY A 34 -2.94 2.59 -0.15
CA GLY A 34 -2.14 3.56 0.61
C GLY A 34 -1.77 4.80 -0.21
N THR A 35 -1.48 4.63 -1.50
CA THR A 35 -1.09 5.75 -2.38
C THR A 35 -2.24 6.73 -2.59
N LEU A 36 -3.46 6.22 -2.75
CA LEU A 36 -4.69 7.02 -2.84
C LEU A 36 -4.94 7.85 -1.57
N ALA A 37 -4.71 7.27 -0.40
CA ALA A 37 -4.86 7.99 0.87
C ALA A 37 -3.88 9.17 0.98
N VAL A 38 -2.67 9.05 0.44
CA VAL A 38 -1.66 10.12 0.45
C VAL A 38 -2.03 11.26 -0.50
N ILE A 39 -2.58 10.96 -1.68
CA ILE A 39 -3.12 12.00 -2.60
C ILE A 39 -4.25 12.78 -1.92
N LEU A 40 -5.19 12.07 -1.32
CA LEU A 40 -6.35 12.67 -0.65
C LEU A 40 -5.93 13.52 0.56
N ALA A 41 -4.95 13.06 1.34
CA ALA A 41 -4.37 13.84 2.44
C ALA A 41 -3.72 15.14 1.93
N GLY A 42 -2.95 15.06 0.84
CA GLY A 42 -2.36 16.25 0.19
C GLY A 42 -3.40 17.23 -0.34
N TRP A 43 -4.51 16.73 -0.88
CA TRP A 43 -5.61 17.54 -1.38
C TRP A 43 -6.39 18.22 -0.24
N SER A 44 -6.62 17.52 0.88
CA SER A 44 -7.30 18.07 2.06
C SER A 44 -6.51 19.18 2.78
N SER A 45 -5.18 19.23 2.59
CA SER A 45 -4.31 20.20 3.28
C SER A 45 -4.47 21.64 2.79
N ASN A 46 -5.23 21.88 1.71
CA ASN A 46 -5.51 23.21 1.14
C ASN A 46 -4.28 24.13 1.01
N ASN A 47 -3.12 23.55 0.66
CA ASN A 47 -1.87 24.29 0.45
C ASN A 47 -1.18 23.80 -0.83
N LYS A 48 -0.83 24.74 -1.71
CA LYS A 48 -0.15 24.46 -2.99
C LYS A 48 1.15 23.66 -2.81
N PHE A 49 1.93 23.96 -1.77
CA PHE A 49 3.19 23.25 -1.52
C PHE A 49 2.98 21.84 -0.96
N ALA A 50 1.97 21.66 -0.09
CA ALA A 50 1.61 20.36 0.43
C ALA A 50 1.08 19.43 -0.68
N LEU A 51 0.28 19.97 -1.61
CA LEU A 51 -0.21 19.21 -2.76
C LEU A 51 0.94 18.78 -3.69
N LEU A 52 1.89 19.66 -4.00
CA LEU A 52 3.07 19.33 -4.80
C LEU A 52 3.96 18.29 -4.10
N GLY A 53 4.13 18.40 -2.78
CA GLY A 53 4.84 17.42 -1.96
C GLY A 53 4.16 16.03 -1.99
N ALA A 54 2.83 16.00 -1.89
CA ALA A 54 2.05 14.78 -2.00
C ALA A 54 2.19 14.12 -3.38
N PHE A 55 2.13 14.88 -4.47
CA PHE A 55 2.36 14.34 -5.82
C PHE A 55 3.75 13.74 -6.00
N ARG A 56 4.79 14.35 -5.42
CA ARG A 56 6.15 13.78 -5.45
C ARG A 56 6.24 12.47 -4.67
N ALA A 57 5.66 12.43 -3.48
CA ALA A 57 5.63 11.22 -2.65
C ALA A 57 4.88 10.08 -3.35
N VAL A 58 3.76 10.39 -4.00
CA VAL A 58 2.95 9.42 -4.76
C VAL A 58 3.71 8.89 -5.96
N ALA A 59 4.38 9.76 -6.73
CA ALA A 59 5.19 9.33 -7.87
C ALA A 59 6.31 8.36 -7.43
N MET A 60 6.94 8.61 -6.27
CA MET A 60 7.92 7.71 -5.70
C MET A 60 7.28 6.37 -5.30
N MET A 61 6.19 6.38 -4.53
CA MET A 61 5.53 5.14 -4.07
C MET A 61 5.06 4.26 -5.24
N VAL A 62 4.42 4.84 -6.26
CA VAL A 62 3.98 4.09 -7.45
C VAL A 62 5.15 3.50 -8.22
N SER A 63 6.27 4.23 -8.32
CA SER A 63 7.49 3.74 -9.00
C SER A 63 8.10 2.54 -8.29
N PHE A 64 7.96 2.41 -6.98
CA PHE A 64 8.46 1.27 -6.21
C PHE A 64 7.47 0.11 -6.08
N GLU A 65 6.18 0.32 -6.34
CA GLU A 65 5.19 -0.77 -6.35
C GLU A 65 5.41 -1.73 -7.53
N ILE A 66 5.68 -1.23 -8.74
CA ILE A 66 5.83 -2.08 -9.93
C ILE A 66 7.02 -3.06 -9.82
N PRO A 67 8.24 -2.63 -9.41
CA PRO A 67 9.36 -3.54 -9.21
C PRO A 67 9.11 -4.55 -8.08
N MET A 68 8.41 -4.13 -7.02
CA MET A 68 8.06 -5.01 -5.91
C MET A 68 7.08 -6.10 -6.35
N VAL A 69 6.08 -5.75 -7.17
CA VAL A 69 5.12 -6.70 -7.76
C VAL A 69 5.83 -7.70 -8.68
N LEU A 70 6.81 -7.25 -9.46
CA LEU A 70 7.54 -8.11 -10.38
C LEU A 70 8.50 -9.09 -9.66
N ALA A 71 9.00 -8.70 -8.48
CA ALA A 71 9.94 -9.50 -7.70
C ALA A 71 9.26 -10.55 -6.79
N LEU A 72 7.97 -10.39 -6.52
CA LEU A 72 7.16 -11.24 -5.65
C LEU A 72 6.56 -12.42 -6.41
#